data_AF-A0A1I7XSN3-F1
#
_entry.id   AF-A0A1I7XSN3-F1
#
_cell.length_a   1.000
_cell.length_b   1.000
_cell.length_c   1.000
_cell.angle_alpha   90.00
_cell.angle_beta   90.00
_cell.angle_gamma   90.00
#
_symmetry.space_group_name_H-M   'P 1'
#
loop_
_entity.id
_entity.type
_entity.pdbx_description
1 polymer ?
#
loop_
_entity_poly.entity_id
_entity_poly.type
_entity_poly.pdbx_seq_one_letter_code
_entity_poly.pdbx_strand_id
1 'polypeptide(L)'
;MVSQAAIYFFHIFPAILLWFLSVMEFIPVLKYGPEFMHHYILYAPLYATLLLAVYAICSIIYAVATFNDCAAAKAELIQEIKEAREDLKKRNII
;
A
#
# COMPACT_ATOMS: atom_id res chain seq x y z
N MET A 1 -4.19 17.31 -1.71
CA MET A 1 -2.94 16.70 -1.20
C MET A 1 -2.69 17.03 0.27
N VAL A 2 -2.84 18.28 0.73
CA VAL A 2 -2.63 18.68 2.15
C VAL A 2 -3.61 18.02 3.13
N SER A 3 -4.88 17.84 2.75
CA SER A 3 -5.91 17.28 3.63
C SER A 3 -5.65 15.82 4.05
N GLN A 4 -5.17 14.97 3.14
CA GLN A 4 -4.89 13.57 3.48
C GLN A 4 -3.66 13.42 4.37
N ALA A 5 -2.59 14.19 4.11
CA ALA A 5 -1.40 14.18 4.94
C ALA A 5 -1.71 14.59 6.39
N ALA A 6 -2.57 15.59 6.58
CA ALA A 6 -3.01 16.01 7.91
C ALA A 6 -3.79 14.89 8.63
N ILE A 7 -4.71 14.22 7.94
CA ILE A 7 -5.49 13.10 8.51
C ILE A 7 -4.56 11.96 8.94
N TYR A 8 -3.60 11.58 8.10
CA TYR A 8 -2.62 10.54 8.45
C TYR A 8 -1.76 10.95 9.64
N PHE A 9 -1.33 12.20 9.70
CA PHE A 9 -0.58 12.71 10.84
C PHE A 9 -1.39 12.58 12.15
N PHE A 10 -2.66 12.99 12.15
CA PHE A 10 -3.50 12.92 13.34
C PHE A 10 -3.80 11.49 13.81
N HIS A 11 -3.79 10.48 12.94
CA HIS A 11 -4.02 9.08 13.34
C HIS A 11 -2.73 8.33 13.68
N ILE A 12 -1.66 8.55 12.92
CA ILE A 12 -0.40 7.83 13.09
C ILE A 12 0.38 8.37 14.29
N PHE A 13 0.38 9.69 14.49
CA PHE A 13 1.09 10.34 15.58
C PHE A 13 0.69 9.83 16.98
N PRO A 14 -0.61 9.75 17.36
CA PRO A 14 -1.01 9.23 18.67
C PRO A 14 -0.70 7.73 18.83
N ALA A 15 -0.75 6.94 17.76
CA ALA A 15 -0.40 5.52 17.82
C ALA A 15 1.10 5.30 18.10
N ILE A 16 1.97 6.08 17.44
CA ILE A 16 3.42 6.07 17.69
C ILE A 16 3.73 6.59 19.10
N LEU A 17 3.06 7.67 19.52
CA LEU A 17 3.22 8.25 20.84
C LEU A 17 2.82 7.24 21.94
N LEU A 18 1.70 6.54 21.76
CA LEU A 18 1.22 5.51 22.69
C LEU A 18 2.19 4.33 22.77
N TRP A 19 2.75 3.88 21.64
CA TRP A 19 3.79 2.85 21.64
C TRP A 19 5.04 3.32 22.41
N PHE A 20 5.53 4.53 22.12
CA PHE A 20 6.72 5.08 22.78
C PHE A 20 6.52 5.23 24.30
N LEU A 21 5.36 5.72 24.73
CA LEU A 21 5.00 5.82 26.15
C LEU A 21 4.88 4.46 26.84
N SER A 22 4.44 3.43 26.12
CA SER A 22 4.35 2.06 26.62
C SER A 22 5.74 1.42 26.80
N VAL A 23 6.70 1.75 25.92
CA VAL A 23 8.10 1.30 26.02
C VAL A 23 8.86 2.03 27.14
N MET A 24 8.58 3.31 27.38
CA MET A 24 9.21 4.10 28.45
C MET A 24 8.68 3.80 29.86
N GLU A 25 7.91 2.72 30.04
CA GLU A 25 7.26 2.29 31.29
C GLU A 25 6.38 3.36 31.98
N PHE A 26 6.06 4.47 31.31
CA PHE A 26 5.22 5.53 31.87
C PHE A 26 3.78 5.04 32.12
N ILE A 27 3.36 4.04 31.34
CA ILE A 27 2.12 3.29 31.55
C ILE A 27 2.52 1.88 32.01
N PRO A 28 2.15 1.42 33.22
CA PRO A 28 2.57 0.12 33.76
C PRO A 28 1.89 -1.09 33.10
N VAL A 29 1.46 -0.98 31.83
CA VAL A 29 0.89 -2.08 31.03
C VAL A 29 1.89 -3.23 30.89
N LEU A 30 3.17 -2.89 30.72
CA LEU A 30 4.26 -3.84 30.59
C LEU A 30 4.54 -4.61 31.90
N LYS A 31 4.26 -3.98 33.05
CA LYS A 31 4.53 -4.49 34.40
C LYS A 31 3.44 -5.40 34.97
N TYR A 32 2.18 -5.17 34.57
CA TYR A 32 1.03 -5.99 34.98
C TYR A 32 0.61 -7.04 33.94
N GLY A 33 1.14 -6.95 32.71
CA GLY A 33 0.86 -7.91 31.64
C GLY A 33 1.66 -9.21 31.77
N PRO A 34 1.19 -10.31 31.17
CA PRO A 34 1.95 -11.55 31.08
C PRO A 34 3.22 -11.37 30.22
N GLU A 35 4.31 -12.08 30.55
CA GLU A 35 5.65 -11.86 29.96
C GLU A 35 5.71 -11.99 28.43
N PHE A 36 4.79 -12.71 27.81
CA PHE A 36 4.73 -12.81 26.35
C PHE A 36 4.37 -11.47 25.69
N MET A 37 3.54 -10.62 26.31
CA MET A 37 3.14 -9.33 25.73
C MET A 37 4.30 -8.33 25.64
N HIS A 38 5.30 -8.47 26.53
CA HIS A 38 6.49 -7.62 26.54
C HIS A 38 7.20 -7.65 25.18
N HIS A 39 7.40 -8.85 24.63
CA HIS A 39 8.08 -9.04 23.36
C HIS A 39 7.23 -8.49 22.19
N TYR A 40 5.92 -8.74 22.19
CA TYR A 40 5.04 -8.22 21.13
C TYR A 40 4.98 -6.70 21.11
N ILE A 41 4.95 -6.03 22.26
CA ILE A 41 4.91 -4.57 22.36
C ILE A 41 6.24 -3.97 21.92
N LEU A 42 7.36 -4.56 22.32
CA LEU A 42 8.70 -4.08 21.95
C LEU A 42 8.94 -4.17 20.44
N TYR A 43 8.52 -5.28 19.81
CA TYR A 43 8.66 -5.51 18.37
C TYR A 43 7.42 -5.10 17.55
N ALA A 44 6.45 -4.41 18.15
CA ALA A 44 5.22 -3.95 17.48
C ALA A 44 5.47 -3.21 16.14
N PRO A 45 6.41 -2.24 16.04
CA PRO A 45 6.67 -1.56 14.77
C PRO A 45 7.19 -2.51 13.69
N LEU A 46 8.00 -3.52 14.07
CA LEU A 46 8.51 -4.51 13.12
C LEU A 46 7.36 -5.37 12.57
N TYR A 47 6.47 -5.86 13.43
CA TYR A 47 5.28 -6.61 13.00
C TYR A 47 4.36 -5.76 12.10
N ALA A 48 4.17 -4.49 12.42
CA ALA A 48 3.37 -3.58 11.58
C ALA A 48 3.96 -3.42 10.17
N THR A 49 5.28 -3.25 10.05
CA THR A 49 5.95 -3.18 8.73
C THR A 49 5.85 -4.48 7.95
N LEU A 50 5.95 -5.64 8.62
CA LEU A 50 5.85 -6.94 7.99
C LEU A 50 4.43 -7.19 7.46
N LEU A 51 3.39 -6.86 8.23
CA LEU A 51 2.00 -6.98 7.79
C LEU A 51 1.71 -6.05 6.61
N LEU A 52 2.23 -4.82 6.64
CA LEU A 52 2.10 -3.89 5.52
C LEU A 52 2.80 -4.41 4.26
N ALA A 53 3.99 -5.00 4.40
CA ALA A 53 4.72 -5.58 3.29
C ALA A 53 3.96 -6.77 2.66
N VAL A 54 3.41 -7.66 3.50
CA VAL A 54 2.58 -8.78 3.03
C VAL A 54 1.33 -8.25 2.33
N TYR A 55 0.65 -7.26 2.91
CA TYR A 55 -0.51 -6.63 2.30
C TYR A 55 -0.18 -6.02 0.93
N ALA A 56 0.93 -5.30 0.81
CA ALA A 56 1.38 -4.70 -0.44
C ALA A 56 1.65 -5.76 -1.52
N ILE A 57 2.35 -6.84 -1.17
CA ILE A 57 2.63 -7.95 -2.09
C ILE A 57 1.31 -8.62 -2.53
N CYS A 58 0.43 -8.95 -1.58
CA CYS A 58 -0.89 -9.53 -1.88
C CYS A 58 -1.74 -8.62 -2.76
N SER A 59 -1.72 -7.31 -2.51
CA SER A 59 -2.45 -6.32 -3.31
C SER A 59 -1.93 -6.27 -4.74
N ILE A 60 -0.61 -6.31 -4.95
CA ILE A 60 -0.01 -6.36 -6.28
C ILE A 60 -0.37 -7.67 -6.99
N ILE A 61 -0.24 -8.82 -6.31
CA ILE A 61 -0.59 -10.12 -6.89
C ILE A 61 -2.07 -10.16 -7.27
N TYR A 62 -2.96 -9.69 -6.39
CA TYR A 62 -4.39 -9.59 -6.65
C TYR A 62 -4.69 -8.65 -7.83
N ALA A 63 -4.04 -7.49 -7.89
CA ALA A 63 -4.20 -6.56 -8.99
C ALA A 63 -3.72 -7.16 -10.31
N VAL A 64 -2.57 -7.83 -10.33
CA VAL A 64 -2.03 -8.52 -11.52
C VAL A 64 -2.93 -9.67 -11.96
N ALA A 65 -3.41 -10.49 -11.02
CA ALA A 65 -4.33 -11.59 -11.31
C ALA A 65 -5.67 -11.08 -11.86
N THR A 66 -6.13 -9.92 -11.38
CA THR A 66 -7.40 -9.29 -11.78
C THR A 66 -7.25 -8.41 -13.03
N PHE A 67 -6.02 -8.05 -13.44
CA PHE A 67 -5.75 -7.26 -14.66
C PHE A 67 -6.06 -8.04 -15.96
N ASN A 68 -6.40 -9.32 -15.87
CA ASN A 68 -6.66 -10.20 -17.01
C ASN A 68 -7.90 -9.85 -17.85
N ASP A 69 -8.84 -9.03 -17.33
CA ASP A 69 -10.10 -8.71 -18.02
C ASP A 69 -10.15 -7.32 -18.68
N CYS A 70 -9.00 -6.78 -19.11
CA CYS A 70 -8.99 -5.62 -20.00
C CYS A 70 -9.05 -6.03 -21.48
N ALA A 71 -9.92 -6.99 -21.82
CA ALA A 71 -10.21 -7.34 -23.21
C ALA A 71 -10.73 -6.11 -23.99
N ALA A 72 -11.51 -5.26 -23.32
CA ALA A 72 -12.01 -4.00 -23.87
C ALA A 72 -10.87 -3.00 -24.17
N ALA A 73 -9.99 -2.69 -23.21
CA ALA A 73 -8.89 -1.75 -23.47
C ALA A 73 -7.87 -2.32 -24.46
N LYS A 74 -7.65 -3.64 -24.48
CA LYS A 74 -6.81 -4.26 -25.51
C LYS A 74 -7.41 -4.12 -26.92
N ALA A 75 -8.73 -4.28 -27.06
CA ALA A 75 -9.42 -4.11 -28.33
C ALA A 75 -9.37 -2.65 -28.80
N GLU A 76 -9.61 -1.70 -27.89
CA GLU A 76 -9.52 -0.27 -28.14
C GLU A 76 -8.11 0.14 -28.58
N LEU A 77 -7.07 -0.32 -27.87
CA LEU A 77 -5.67 -0.05 -28.22
C LEU A 77 -5.29 -0.60 -29.60
N ILE A 78 -5.76 -1.81 -29.96
CA ILE A 78 -5.49 -2.40 -31.28
C ILE A 78 -6.18 -1.61 -32.39
N GLN A 79 -7.37 -1.06 -32.13
CA GLN A 79 -8.07 -0.22 -33.09
C GLN A 79 -7.32 1.10 -33.32
N GLU A 80 -6.86 1.77 -32.27
CA GLU A 80 -6.06 3.00 -32.37
C GLU A 80 -4.76 2.76 -33.17
N ILE A 81 -4.08 1.62 -32.97
CA ILE A 81 -2.87 1.26 -33.72
C ILE A 81 -3.17 1.09 -35.22
N LYS A 82 -4.32 0.49 -35.55
CA LYS A 82 -4.72 0.28 -36.95
C LYS A 82 -5.01 1.61 -37.64
N GLU A 83 -5.76 2.49 -36.98
CA GLU A 83 -6.07 3.83 -37.50
C GLU A 83 -4.79 4.66 -37.68
N ALA A 84 -3.88 4.65 -36.70
CA ALA A 84 -2.60 5.33 -36.82
C ALA A 84 -1.75 4.78 -37.98
N ARG A 85 -1.73 3.47 -38.21
CA ARG A 85 -1.03 2.86 -39.35
C ARG A 85 -1.63 3.27 -40.69
N GLU A 86 -2.96 3.31 -40.80
CA GLU A 86 -3.63 3.77 -42.02
C GLU A 86 -3.33 5.24 -42.30
N ASP A 87 -3.29 6.08 -41.27
CA ASP A 87 -2.93 7.50 -41.41
C ASP A 87 -1.46 7.71 -41.78
N LEU A 88 -0.54 6.93 -41.23
CA LEU A 88 0.87 6.94 -41.64
C LEU A 88 1.05 6.50 -43.10
N LYS A 89 0.26 5.51 -43.55
CA LYS A 89 0.25 5.04 -44.94
C LYS A 89 -0.32 6.07 -45.90
N LYS A 90 -1.40 6.77 -45.53
CA LYS A 90 -1.94 7.91 -46.31
C LYS A 90 -0.92 9.04 -46.45
N ARG A 91 -0.10 9.25 -45.42
CA ARG A 91 0.96 10.27 -45.41
C ARG A 91 2.24 9.82 -46.12
N ASN A 92 2.31 8.61 -46.70
CA ASN A 92 3.51 8.02 -47.33
C ASN A 92 4.75 7.99 -46.41
N ILE A 93 4.56 7.93 -45.09
CA ILE A 93 5.66 7.84 -44.12
C ILE A 93 6.10 6.37 -43.95
N ILE A 94 5.16 5.44 -44.16
CA ILE A 94 5.32 3.97 -44.12
C ILE A 94 4.54 3.35 -45.28
#